data_AF-A0A0S8CDG9-F1
#
_entry.id   AF-A0A0S8CDG9-F1
#
_cell.length_a   1.000
_cell.length_b   1.000
_cell.length_c   1.000
_cell.angle_alpha   90.00
_cell.angle_beta   90.00
_cell.angle_gamma   90.00
#
_symmetry.space_group_name_H-M   'P 1'
#
loop_
_entity.id
_entity.type
_entity.pdbx_description
1 polymer ?
#
loop_
_entity_poly.entity_id
_entity_poly.type
_entity_poly.pdbx_seq_one_letter_code
_entity_poly.pdbx_strand_id
1 'polypeptide(L)'
;TPFPPIGPGLSEPYVPPTILKAIGWVESAWSQAAFSVPYGGIGPALISRDCGYGIMQVTSGMQNTTGEPTREQLMVAAHFAYNIARGTRILVDKWNLATEFRPIVSDRNPAVIEDWYYAIWGYNGFVFVNHPLNPRFPAWPRTSYSCGPFDDGFGHDRSQYPYQELVLGCMAHPPEPEGGPLWQALEVTLPDLSYRDFAEALKLENFACDSVDYCYDNMDMPRPADYHLDPTEVGGDRSAIVGSPALEVDTLSAELTARPEGLSQSHEVTISNAGSGILVWTATPSAAWLELSARQGLALGEALGGDLSTLTIQANLAGMPKGKYVGTITLEAPYTGDNPKTITVTISVQAQSFVPGVTKS
;
A
#
# COMPACT_ATOMS: atom_id res chain seq x y z
N THR A 1 15.94 -4.92 3.12
CA THR A 1 15.09 -4.05 2.29
C THR A 1 13.65 -4.53 2.40
N PRO A 2 12.62 -3.65 2.41
CA PRO A 2 11.20 -4.07 2.36
C PRO A 2 10.84 -4.91 1.12
N PHE A 3 11.74 -4.86 0.14
CA PHE A 3 11.63 -5.52 -1.14
C PHE A 3 12.77 -6.54 -1.26
N PRO A 4 12.56 -7.69 -1.90
CA PRO A 4 13.66 -8.52 -2.38
C PRO A 4 14.68 -7.63 -3.12
N PRO A 5 15.99 -7.89 -3.01
CA PRO A 5 16.97 -7.23 -3.85
C PRO A 5 16.51 -7.33 -5.31
N ILE A 6 16.57 -6.22 -6.04
CA ILE A 6 16.48 -6.30 -7.49
C ILE A 6 17.67 -7.16 -7.94
N GLY A 7 17.44 -8.11 -8.85
CA GLY A 7 18.48 -9.07 -9.26
C GLY A 7 19.80 -8.37 -9.63
N PRO A 8 20.95 -9.04 -9.51
CA PRO A 8 22.24 -8.44 -9.75
C PRO A 8 22.32 -7.78 -11.14
N GLY A 9 22.67 -6.49 -11.18
CA GLY A 9 22.84 -5.70 -12.42
C GLY A 9 21.78 -4.64 -12.72
N LEU A 10 20.76 -4.47 -11.87
CA LEU A 10 19.70 -3.48 -12.05
C LEU A 10 19.97 -2.23 -11.20
N SER A 11 20.09 -1.05 -11.84
CA SER A 11 20.00 0.23 -11.15
C SER A 11 18.60 0.38 -10.55
N GLU A 12 18.49 1.02 -9.38
CA GLU A 12 17.16 1.37 -8.84
C GLU A 12 16.36 2.11 -9.93
N PRO A 13 15.14 1.66 -10.29
CA PRO A 13 14.33 2.40 -11.23
C PRO A 13 14.00 3.75 -10.60
N TYR A 14 14.53 4.82 -11.16
CA TYR A 14 14.12 6.17 -10.81
C TYR A 14 12.68 6.37 -11.29
N VAL A 15 11.79 6.71 -10.38
CA VAL A 15 10.44 7.19 -10.71
C VAL A 15 10.42 8.67 -10.34
N PRO A 16 10.11 9.59 -11.28
CA PRO A 16 9.96 11.01 -10.98
C PRO A 16 9.03 11.22 -9.78
N PRO A 17 9.53 11.74 -8.64
CA PRO A 17 8.73 11.84 -7.41
C PRO A 17 7.44 12.64 -7.59
N THR A 18 7.43 13.62 -8.48
CA THR A 18 6.27 14.48 -8.73
C THR A 18 5.14 13.74 -9.46
N ILE A 19 5.45 12.69 -10.25
CA ILE A 19 4.43 11.77 -10.78
C ILE A 19 3.71 11.08 -9.61
N LEU A 20 4.44 10.59 -8.61
CA LEU A 20 3.85 9.91 -7.45
C LEU A 20 3.00 10.86 -6.60
N LYS A 21 3.46 12.12 -6.43
CA LYS A 21 2.69 13.18 -5.77
C LYS A 21 1.35 13.40 -6.46
N ALA A 22 1.37 13.57 -7.78
CA ALA A 22 0.17 13.81 -8.56
C ALA A 22 -0.75 12.58 -8.60
N ILE A 23 -0.22 11.36 -8.76
CA ILE A 23 -1.01 10.12 -8.65
C ILE A 23 -1.68 10.04 -7.29
N GLY A 24 -0.93 10.17 -6.19
CA GLY A 24 -1.52 10.11 -4.84
C GLY A 24 -2.61 11.16 -4.62
N TRP A 25 -2.48 12.34 -5.24
CA TRP A 25 -3.51 13.37 -5.17
C TRP A 25 -4.73 13.02 -6.02
N VAL A 26 -4.52 12.59 -7.27
CA VAL A 26 -5.58 12.17 -8.18
C VAL A 26 -6.35 10.98 -7.61
N GLU A 27 -5.69 10.06 -6.91
CA GLU A 27 -6.29 8.86 -6.34
C GLU A 27 -7.07 9.13 -5.04
N SER A 28 -6.56 10.00 -4.16
CA SER A 28 -7.10 10.11 -2.80
C SER A 28 -7.04 11.50 -2.16
N ALA A 29 -6.60 12.53 -2.89
CA ALA A 29 -6.24 13.83 -2.33
C ALA A 29 -5.25 13.69 -1.14
N TRP A 30 -4.25 12.81 -1.30
CA TRP A 30 -3.26 12.47 -0.27
C TRP A 30 -3.81 11.82 1.02
N SER A 31 -5.01 11.25 0.97
CA SER A 31 -5.65 10.65 2.14
C SER A 31 -5.24 9.18 2.30
N GLN A 32 -4.50 8.87 3.36
CA GLN A 32 -4.26 7.48 3.78
C GLN A 32 -5.43 6.90 4.58
N ALA A 33 -6.01 7.72 5.46
CA ALA A 33 -7.15 7.37 6.28
C ALA A 33 -8.46 7.82 5.61
N ALA A 34 -9.59 7.25 6.01
CA ALA A 34 -10.91 7.60 5.49
C ALA A 34 -11.18 9.10 5.64
N PHE A 35 -11.93 9.70 4.71
CA PHE A 35 -12.21 11.15 4.70
C PHE A 35 -12.93 11.69 5.95
N SER A 36 -13.51 10.81 6.77
CA SER A 36 -14.07 11.16 8.08
C SER A 36 -13.00 11.42 9.15
N VAL A 37 -11.75 11.02 8.90
CA VAL A 37 -10.63 11.19 9.81
C VAL A 37 -10.04 12.60 9.57
N PRO A 38 -9.93 13.44 10.62
CA PRO A 38 -9.30 14.75 10.49
C PRO A 38 -7.87 14.65 9.97
N TYR A 39 -7.38 15.71 9.33
CA TYR A 39 -5.97 15.79 8.90
C TYR A 39 -5.02 15.55 10.09
N GLY A 40 -4.01 14.70 9.89
CA GLY A 40 -3.09 14.26 10.94
C GLY A 40 -3.68 13.27 11.97
N GLY A 41 -4.97 12.95 11.86
CA GLY A 41 -5.66 12.00 12.72
C GLY A 41 -5.38 10.55 12.37
N ILE A 42 -5.74 9.66 13.31
CA ILE A 42 -5.67 8.22 13.17
C ILE A 42 -7.09 7.67 13.10
N GLY A 43 -7.32 6.73 12.18
CA GLY A 43 -8.62 6.10 12.02
C GLY A 43 -8.60 5.02 10.94
N PRO A 44 -9.78 4.56 10.49
CA PRO A 44 -9.87 3.54 9.45
C PRO A 44 -9.12 3.95 8.18
N ALA A 45 -8.48 2.98 7.53
CA ALA A 45 -7.85 3.21 6.23
C ALA A 45 -8.88 3.72 5.21
N LEU A 46 -8.44 4.56 4.27
CA LEU A 46 -9.26 4.89 3.11
C LEU A 46 -9.42 3.63 2.25
N ILE A 47 -10.66 3.20 2.05
CA ILE A 47 -10.99 2.06 1.19
C ILE A 47 -12.06 2.52 0.21
N SER A 48 -11.75 2.54 -1.08
CA SER A 48 -12.72 2.86 -2.13
C SER A 48 -13.66 1.68 -2.44
N ARG A 49 -14.69 1.95 -3.25
CA ARG A 49 -15.68 0.93 -3.66
C ARG A 49 -15.08 -0.22 -4.46
N ASP A 50 -13.98 0.02 -5.16
CA ASP A 50 -13.19 -0.96 -5.90
C ASP A 50 -12.04 -1.56 -5.06
N CYS A 51 -12.09 -1.40 -3.73
CA CYS A 51 -11.13 -1.94 -2.78
C CYS A 51 -9.71 -1.40 -2.95
N GLY A 52 -9.57 -0.14 -3.39
CA GLY A 52 -8.32 0.61 -3.38
C GLY A 52 -8.02 1.13 -1.98
N TYR A 53 -6.81 0.85 -1.49
CA TYR A 53 -6.39 1.23 -0.13
C TYR A 53 -5.48 2.45 -0.13
N GLY A 54 -5.79 3.40 0.76
CA GLY A 54 -4.91 4.49 1.16
C GLY A 54 -4.55 5.47 0.06
N ILE A 55 -3.43 6.16 0.27
CA ILE A 55 -3.03 7.35 -0.49
C ILE A 55 -2.85 7.10 -2.00
N MET A 56 -2.35 5.92 -2.38
CA MET A 56 -2.14 5.54 -3.78
C MET A 56 -3.25 4.64 -4.34
N GLN A 57 -4.33 4.42 -3.58
CA GLN A 57 -5.45 3.53 -3.94
C GLN A 57 -4.99 2.14 -4.42
N VAL A 58 -4.12 1.50 -3.64
CA VAL A 58 -3.55 0.19 -3.98
C VAL A 58 -4.64 -0.88 -3.95
N THR A 59 -4.90 -1.52 -5.10
CA THR A 59 -5.80 -2.69 -5.23
C THR A 59 -5.02 -4.01 -5.38
N SER A 60 -3.87 -3.97 -6.05
CA SER A 60 -3.11 -5.17 -6.43
C SER A 60 -2.46 -5.87 -5.23
N GLY A 61 -2.85 -7.11 -4.97
CA GLY A 61 -2.40 -7.89 -3.82
C GLY A 61 -3.19 -7.61 -2.54
N MET A 62 -4.24 -6.78 -2.60
CA MET A 62 -5.10 -6.45 -1.46
C MET A 62 -6.33 -7.37 -1.35
N GLN A 63 -6.45 -8.41 -2.18
CA GLN A 63 -7.51 -9.40 -2.07
C GLN A 63 -7.33 -10.22 -0.77
N ASN A 64 -8.27 -10.11 0.16
CA ASN A 64 -8.31 -10.95 1.35
C ASN A 64 -9.01 -12.28 1.03
N THR A 65 -8.25 -13.28 0.58
CA THR A 65 -8.78 -14.59 0.17
C THR A 65 -8.92 -15.58 1.32
N THR A 66 -8.35 -15.29 2.49
CA THR A 66 -8.29 -16.21 3.64
C THR A 66 -9.17 -15.78 4.81
N GLY A 67 -9.67 -14.54 4.79
CA GLY A 67 -10.37 -13.91 5.91
C GLY A 67 -9.41 -13.13 6.82
N GLU A 68 -8.12 -13.44 6.82
CA GLU A 68 -7.09 -12.71 7.56
C GLU A 68 -6.17 -11.93 6.60
N PRO A 69 -5.98 -10.62 6.80
CA PRO A 69 -5.01 -9.87 6.01
C PRO A 69 -3.61 -10.47 6.14
N THR A 70 -2.78 -10.37 5.10
CA THR A 70 -1.35 -10.61 5.24
C THR A 70 -0.67 -9.40 5.90
N ARG A 71 0.55 -9.60 6.40
CA ARG A 71 1.39 -8.50 6.89
C ARG A 71 1.55 -7.37 5.86
N GLU A 72 1.76 -7.71 4.58
CA GLU A 72 1.89 -6.71 3.52
C GLU A 72 0.61 -5.90 3.33
N GLN A 73 -0.55 -6.56 3.36
CA GLN A 73 -1.84 -5.88 3.28
C GLN A 73 -2.04 -4.94 4.46
N LEU A 74 -1.70 -5.38 5.67
CA LEU A 74 -1.80 -4.55 6.87
C LEU A 74 -0.86 -3.33 6.80
N MET A 75 0.39 -3.51 6.34
CA MET A 75 1.32 -2.39 6.16
C MET A 75 0.82 -1.38 5.13
N VAL A 76 0.29 -1.84 3.99
CA VAL A 76 -0.26 -0.97 2.94
C VAL A 76 -1.50 -0.20 3.43
N ALA A 77 -2.33 -0.82 4.25
CA ALA A 77 -3.52 -0.18 4.81
C ALA A 77 -3.19 0.79 5.96
N ALA A 78 -2.21 0.48 6.80
CA ALA A 78 -1.94 1.24 8.01
C ALA A 78 -0.94 2.39 7.80
N HIS A 79 -0.03 2.30 6.82
CA HIS A 79 1.11 3.22 6.74
C HIS A 79 1.27 3.86 5.36
N PHE A 80 1.13 5.20 5.29
CA PHE A 80 1.17 5.96 4.04
C PHE A 80 2.46 5.72 3.24
N ALA A 81 3.63 5.69 3.87
CA ALA A 81 4.89 5.44 3.17
C ALA A 81 4.96 4.04 2.52
N TYR A 82 4.42 3.01 3.17
CA TYR A 82 4.34 1.67 2.58
C TYR A 82 3.32 1.62 1.46
N ASN A 83 2.22 2.36 1.59
CA ASN A 83 1.23 2.53 0.55
C ASN A 83 1.82 3.22 -0.70
N ILE A 84 2.55 4.33 -0.51
CA ILE A 84 3.31 5.04 -1.57
C ILE A 84 4.32 4.10 -2.22
N ALA A 85 5.09 3.37 -1.43
CA ALA A 85 6.07 2.43 -1.97
C ALA A 85 5.43 1.29 -2.78
N ARG A 86 4.27 0.79 -2.34
CA ARG A 86 3.50 -0.22 -3.08
C ARG A 86 2.91 0.36 -4.37
N GLY A 87 2.34 1.57 -4.35
CA GLY A 87 1.89 2.28 -5.54
C GLY A 87 3.03 2.52 -6.53
N THR A 88 4.18 2.96 -6.04
CA THR A 88 5.41 3.13 -6.85
C THR A 88 5.79 1.84 -7.56
N ARG A 89 5.78 0.70 -6.83
CA ARG A 89 6.03 -0.62 -7.43
C ARG A 89 5.01 -0.99 -8.50
N ILE A 90 3.72 -0.69 -8.28
CA ILE A 90 2.68 -0.92 -9.28
C ILE A 90 2.97 -0.10 -10.55
N LEU A 91 3.33 1.18 -10.42
CA LEU A 91 3.68 2.03 -11.56
C LEU A 91 4.90 1.48 -12.33
N VAL A 92 5.92 1.02 -11.62
CA VAL A 92 7.09 0.36 -12.22
C VAL A 92 6.70 -0.95 -12.91
N ASP A 93 5.80 -1.74 -12.32
CA ASP A 93 5.28 -2.95 -12.97
C ASP A 93 4.54 -2.57 -14.27
N LYS A 94 3.78 -1.46 -14.30
CA LYS A 94 3.13 -0.96 -15.54
C LYS A 94 4.15 -0.52 -16.59
N TRP A 95 5.19 0.20 -16.16
CA TRP A 95 6.29 0.59 -17.03
C TRP A 95 6.94 -0.64 -17.66
N ASN A 96 7.23 -1.68 -16.87
CA ASN A 96 7.90 -2.90 -17.31
C ASN A 96 7.06 -3.83 -18.19
N LEU A 97 5.76 -3.58 -18.35
CA LEU A 97 4.95 -4.30 -19.34
C LEU A 97 5.34 -3.95 -20.78
N ALA A 98 6.00 -2.82 -21.01
CA ALA A 98 6.55 -2.48 -22.32
C ALA A 98 7.93 -3.16 -22.55
N THR A 99 8.25 -3.60 -23.76
CA THR A 99 7.49 -3.41 -25.02
C THR A 99 6.49 -4.53 -25.32
N GLU A 100 6.56 -5.66 -24.62
CA GLU A 100 5.80 -6.87 -24.97
C GLU A 100 4.27 -6.66 -24.93
N PHE A 101 3.79 -5.99 -23.89
CA PHE A 101 2.35 -5.84 -23.63
C PHE A 101 1.86 -4.39 -23.67
N ARG A 102 2.74 -3.41 -23.82
CA ARG A 102 2.41 -1.98 -23.76
C ARG A 102 3.26 -1.17 -24.73
N PRO A 103 2.70 -0.10 -25.30
CA PRO A 103 3.44 0.79 -26.19
C PRO A 103 4.44 1.63 -25.42
N ILE A 104 5.36 2.24 -26.16
CA ILE A 104 6.43 3.06 -25.61
C ILE A 104 6.37 4.51 -26.08
N VAL A 105 6.99 5.36 -25.29
CA VAL A 105 7.39 6.70 -25.71
C VAL A 105 8.89 6.67 -25.93
N SER A 106 9.31 6.97 -27.15
CA SER A 106 10.73 7.10 -27.54
C SER A 106 11.61 5.94 -27.03
N ASP A 107 12.70 6.23 -26.33
CA ASP A 107 13.67 5.27 -25.81
C ASP A 107 13.41 4.85 -24.35
N ARG A 108 12.26 5.24 -23.78
CA ARG A 108 11.86 4.92 -22.39
C ARG A 108 12.92 5.36 -21.37
N ASN A 109 13.30 6.62 -21.40
CA ASN A 109 14.19 7.19 -20.41
C ASN A 109 13.41 7.44 -19.10
N PRO A 110 13.69 6.70 -18.01
CA PRO A 110 12.94 6.84 -16.76
C PRO A 110 13.11 8.20 -16.08
N ALA A 111 14.14 8.97 -16.46
CA ALA A 111 14.34 10.33 -15.96
C ALA A 111 13.41 11.36 -16.63
N VAL A 112 12.86 11.06 -17.81
CA VAL A 112 11.98 11.95 -18.56
C VAL A 112 10.52 11.73 -18.16
N ILE A 113 9.81 12.78 -17.78
CA ILE A 113 8.43 12.70 -17.27
C ILE A 113 7.49 12.18 -18.37
N GLU A 114 7.60 12.70 -19.59
CA GLU A 114 6.73 12.35 -20.71
C GLU A 114 6.83 10.87 -21.12
N ASP A 115 7.97 10.23 -20.86
CA ASP A 115 8.15 8.82 -21.18
C ASP A 115 7.28 7.90 -20.32
N TRP A 116 6.79 8.38 -19.17
CA TRP A 116 5.90 7.65 -18.27
C TRP A 116 4.43 7.64 -18.74
N TYR A 117 4.09 8.32 -19.84
CA TYR A 117 2.71 8.50 -20.31
C TYR A 117 1.88 7.20 -20.29
N TYR A 118 2.40 6.12 -20.88
CA TYR A 118 1.67 4.85 -20.93
C TYR A 118 1.65 4.08 -19.60
N ALA A 119 2.69 4.23 -18.76
CA ALA A 119 2.70 3.67 -17.43
C ALA A 119 1.68 4.37 -16.52
N ILE A 120 1.57 5.70 -16.62
CA ILE A 120 0.56 6.51 -15.92
C ILE A 120 -0.84 6.09 -16.35
N TRP A 121 -1.10 6.00 -17.66
CA TRP A 121 -2.38 5.46 -18.17
C TRP A 121 -2.62 4.05 -17.60
N GLY A 122 -1.61 3.18 -17.64
CA GLY A 122 -1.67 1.82 -17.11
C GLY A 122 -1.94 1.71 -15.60
N TYR A 123 -1.62 2.75 -14.82
CA TYR A 123 -1.81 2.79 -13.37
C TYR A 123 -3.29 2.70 -13.01
N ASN A 124 -4.12 3.58 -13.58
CA ASN A 124 -5.58 3.51 -13.45
C ASN A 124 -6.18 2.38 -14.29
N GLY A 125 -5.59 2.12 -15.46
CA GLY A 125 -5.97 1.02 -16.31
C GLY A 125 -5.77 1.37 -17.78
N PHE A 126 -4.99 0.53 -18.47
CA PHE A 126 -4.79 0.63 -19.92
C PHE A 126 -6.02 0.06 -20.65
N VAL A 127 -7.12 0.79 -20.58
CA VAL A 127 -8.44 0.43 -21.14
C VAL A 127 -9.01 1.59 -21.95
N PHE A 128 -9.92 1.29 -22.89
CA PHE A 128 -10.51 2.28 -23.81
C PHE A 128 -11.18 3.46 -23.09
N VAL A 129 -11.75 3.24 -21.90
CA VAL A 129 -12.35 4.31 -21.09
C VAL A 129 -11.34 5.43 -20.77
N ASN A 130 -10.05 5.12 -20.68
CA ASN A 130 -8.98 6.10 -20.43
C ASN A 130 -8.23 6.55 -21.70
N HIS A 131 -8.70 6.11 -22.88
CA HIS A 131 -8.10 6.51 -24.14
C HIS A 131 -8.31 8.01 -24.39
N PRO A 132 -7.29 8.80 -24.78
CA PRO A 132 -7.40 10.25 -24.95
C PRO A 132 -8.40 10.68 -26.05
N LEU A 133 -8.59 9.83 -27.06
CA LEU A 133 -9.63 10.00 -28.09
C LEU A 133 -10.98 9.34 -27.75
N ASN A 134 -11.22 8.92 -26.51
CA ASN A 134 -12.53 8.41 -26.13
C ASN A 134 -13.60 9.53 -26.27
N PRO A 135 -14.72 9.30 -26.99
CA PRO A 135 -15.76 10.31 -27.20
C PRO A 135 -16.45 10.84 -25.93
N ARG A 136 -16.22 10.23 -24.76
CA ARG A 136 -16.71 10.75 -23.48
C ARG A 136 -16.05 12.07 -23.08
N PHE A 137 -14.86 12.34 -23.60
CA PHE A 137 -14.10 13.56 -23.32
C PHE A 137 -14.40 14.63 -24.38
N PRO A 138 -14.27 15.93 -24.06
CA PRO A 138 -14.31 16.99 -25.06
C PRO A 138 -13.30 16.74 -26.18
N ALA A 139 -13.64 17.12 -27.41
CA ALA A 139 -12.74 16.97 -28.54
C ALA A 139 -11.42 17.73 -28.31
N TRP A 140 -10.32 17.19 -28.82
CA TRP A 140 -9.03 17.86 -28.81
C TRP A 140 -9.05 19.13 -29.71
N PRO A 141 -8.32 20.22 -29.38
CA PRO A 141 -7.50 20.40 -28.18
C PRO A 141 -8.35 20.72 -26.95
N ARG A 142 -7.94 20.16 -25.80
CA ARG A 142 -8.54 20.43 -24.50
C ARG A 142 -7.69 21.46 -23.75
N THR A 143 -8.33 22.30 -22.95
CA THR A 143 -7.63 23.09 -21.93
C THR A 143 -6.92 22.14 -20.96
N SER A 144 -5.70 22.44 -20.52
CA SER A 144 -5.00 21.58 -19.55
C SER A 144 -5.80 21.42 -18.26
N TYR A 145 -5.74 20.23 -17.66
CA TYR A 145 -6.35 19.98 -16.35
C TYR A 145 -5.52 20.63 -15.23
N SER A 146 -6.18 21.11 -14.18
CA SER A 146 -5.54 21.66 -13.00
C SER A 146 -6.09 21.04 -11.72
N CYS A 147 -5.19 20.84 -10.76
CA CYS A 147 -5.53 20.54 -9.37
C CYS A 147 -5.49 21.80 -8.48
N GLY A 148 -5.08 22.95 -9.02
CA GLY A 148 -4.93 24.23 -8.35
C GLY A 148 -6.24 24.98 -8.12
N PRO A 149 -6.19 26.30 -7.93
CA PRO A 149 -7.36 27.14 -7.71
C PRO A 149 -8.36 27.09 -8.88
N PHE A 150 -9.66 27.08 -8.58
CA PHE A 150 -10.72 26.91 -9.61
C PHE A 150 -10.77 28.04 -10.66
N ASP A 151 -10.21 29.22 -10.35
CA ASP A 151 -10.20 30.42 -11.20
C ASP A 151 -8.86 30.65 -11.93
N ASP A 152 -8.00 29.64 -11.98
CA ASP A 152 -6.68 29.68 -12.64
C ASP A 152 -6.72 29.65 -14.19
N GLY A 153 -7.91 29.51 -14.79
CA GLY A 153 -8.11 29.47 -16.23
C GLY A 153 -7.94 28.09 -16.87
N PHE A 154 -7.75 27.04 -16.07
CA PHE A 154 -7.60 25.66 -16.52
C PHE A 154 -8.88 24.83 -16.35
N GLY A 155 -8.85 23.56 -16.77
CA GLY A 155 -9.95 22.62 -16.59
C GLY A 155 -9.95 22.00 -15.19
N HIS A 156 -11.11 21.97 -14.54
CA HIS A 156 -11.26 21.43 -13.17
C HIS A 156 -12.25 20.24 -13.07
N ASP A 157 -13.02 19.98 -14.12
CA ASP A 157 -13.92 18.84 -14.18
C ASP A 157 -13.19 17.56 -14.58
N ARG A 158 -12.85 16.74 -13.58
CA ARG A 158 -12.14 15.47 -13.74
C ARG A 158 -12.80 14.52 -14.73
N SER A 159 -14.12 14.59 -14.90
CA SER A 159 -14.85 13.68 -15.81
C SER A 159 -14.52 13.93 -17.28
N GLN A 160 -13.94 15.09 -17.61
CA GLN A 160 -13.61 15.53 -18.95
C GLN A 160 -12.19 15.15 -19.42
N TYR A 161 -11.40 14.49 -18.56
CA TYR A 161 -10.00 14.19 -18.86
C TYR A 161 -9.69 12.70 -18.67
N PRO A 162 -8.87 12.09 -19.56
CA PRO A 162 -8.30 10.78 -19.29
C PRO A 162 -7.27 10.85 -18.16
N TYR A 163 -6.99 9.71 -17.55
CA TYR A 163 -6.20 9.63 -16.32
C TYR A 163 -4.81 10.27 -16.43
N GLN A 164 -4.12 10.07 -17.56
CA GLN A 164 -2.81 10.65 -17.81
C GLN A 164 -2.84 12.18 -17.92
N GLU A 165 -3.91 12.77 -18.45
CA GLU A 165 -4.09 14.23 -18.47
C GLU A 165 -4.41 14.77 -17.06
N LEU A 166 -5.12 13.99 -16.23
CA LEU A 166 -5.33 14.34 -14.82
C LEU A 166 -4.01 14.39 -14.05
N VAL A 167 -3.21 13.33 -14.14
CA VAL A 167 -1.94 13.22 -13.40
C VAL A 167 -0.96 14.29 -13.87
N LEU A 168 -0.69 14.38 -15.18
CA LEU A 168 0.27 15.36 -15.72
C LEU A 168 -0.22 16.80 -15.51
N GLY A 169 -1.53 17.06 -15.66
CA GLY A 169 -2.12 18.35 -15.35
C GLY A 169 -1.91 18.78 -13.89
N CYS A 170 -2.11 17.88 -12.92
CA CYS A 170 -1.84 18.17 -11.51
C CYS A 170 -0.35 18.34 -11.20
N MET A 171 0.54 17.69 -11.94
CA MET A 171 1.98 17.94 -11.81
C MET A 171 2.32 19.39 -12.18
N ALA A 172 1.76 19.88 -13.28
CA ALA A 172 1.95 21.26 -13.74
C ALA A 172 1.17 22.30 -12.93
N HIS A 173 0.02 21.91 -12.38
CA HIS A 173 -0.88 22.79 -11.63
C HIS A 173 -1.28 22.11 -10.30
N PRO A 174 -0.35 22.11 -9.32
CA PRO A 174 -0.56 21.48 -8.01
C PRO A 174 -1.71 22.10 -7.22
N PRO A 175 -2.32 21.32 -6.31
CA PRO A 175 -3.32 21.83 -5.36
C PRO A 175 -2.71 22.78 -4.32
N GLU A 176 -3.54 23.71 -3.86
CA GLU A 176 -3.16 24.78 -2.92
C GLU A 176 -4.05 24.83 -1.66
N PRO A 177 -4.13 23.76 -0.85
CA PRO A 177 -5.07 23.70 0.28
C PRO A 177 -4.82 24.75 1.37
N GLU A 178 -3.59 25.27 1.49
CA GLU A 178 -3.21 26.30 2.47
C GLU A 178 -2.75 27.61 1.82
N GLY A 179 -3.22 27.89 0.60
CA GLY A 179 -2.85 29.11 -0.14
C GLY A 179 -1.44 29.08 -0.74
N GLY A 180 -0.85 27.89 -0.85
CA GLY A 180 0.39 27.64 -1.57
C GLY A 180 0.43 26.19 -2.09
N PRO A 181 1.18 25.93 -3.17
CA PRO A 181 1.16 24.64 -3.83
C PRO A 181 1.84 23.55 -3.01
N LEU A 182 1.25 22.36 -2.98
CA LEU A 182 1.81 21.19 -2.26
C LEU A 182 3.16 20.72 -2.80
N TRP A 183 3.48 21.05 -4.05
CA TRP A 183 4.78 20.83 -4.66
C TRP A 183 5.10 21.93 -5.66
N GLN A 184 6.38 22.07 -6.02
CA GLN A 184 6.75 22.95 -7.12
C GLN A 184 6.11 22.45 -8.41
N ALA A 185 5.34 23.32 -9.07
CA ALA A 185 4.80 23.05 -10.40
C ALA A 185 5.93 22.68 -11.36
N LEU A 186 5.73 21.58 -12.10
CA LEU A 186 6.64 21.15 -13.16
C LEU A 186 5.92 21.18 -14.50
N GLU A 187 6.49 21.88 -15.47
CA GLU A 187 5.98 21.85 -16.83
C GLU A 187 6.03 20.42 -17.38
N VAL A 188 5.02 20.09 -18.17
CA VAL A 188 4.86 18.79 -18.83
C VAL A 188 4.26 19.02 -20.21
N THR A 189 4.68 18.21 -21.17
CA THR A 189 4.15 18.28 -22.53
C THR A 189 3.35 17.02 -22.86
N LEU A 190 2.04 17.20 -23.06
CA LEU A 190 1.15 16.13 -23.52
C LEU A 190 1.35 15.88 -25.02
N PRO A 191 1.05 14.66 -25.53
CA PRO A 191 1.03 14.39 -26.97
C PRO A 191 0.13 15.38 -27.72
N ASP A 192 0.73 16.16 -28.63
CA ASP A 192 0.01 17.15 -29.43
C ASP A 192 -0.46 16.53 -30.76
N LEU A 193 -1.78 16.36 -30.86
CA LEU A 193 -2.42 15.71 -32.01
C LEU A 193 -2.43 16.55 -33.30
N SER A 194 -1.93 17.79 -33.26
CA SER A 194 -1.63 18.53 -34.49
C SER A 194 -0.40 17.97 -35.23
N TYR A 195 0.50 17.27 -34.52
CA TYR A 195 1.61 16.57 -35.15
C TYR A 195 1.20 15.14 -35.52
N ARG A 196 1.56 14.77 -36.76
CA ARG A 196 1.20 13.49 -37.36
C ARG A 196 1.61 12.30 -36.50
N ASP A 197 2.81 12.30 -35.93
CA ASP A 197 3.35 11.11 -35.27
C ASP A 197 2.57 10.77 -33.98
N PHE A 198 2.09 11.78 -33.23
CA PHE A 198 1.19 11.55 -32.09
C PHE A 198 -0.23 11.18 -32.54
N ALA A 199 -0.75 11.86 -33.56
CA ALA A 199 -2.09 11.63 -34.09
C ALA A 199 -2.25 10.21 -34.67
N GLU A 200 -1.25 9.72 -35.40
CA GLU A 200 -1.19 8.36 -35.94
C GLU A 200 -1.09 7.34 -34.80
N ALA A 201 -0.16 7.51 -33.86
CA ALA A 201 0.01 6.58 -32.74
C ALA A 201 -1.28 6.39 -31.91
N LEU A 202 -1.97 7.50 -31.60
CA LEU A 202 -3.17 7.48 -30.75
C LEU A 202 -4.48 7.19 -31.50
N LYS A 203 -4.46 6.75 -32.77
CA LYS A 203 -5.69 6.34 -33.46
C LYS A 203 -6.36 5.18 -32.73
N LEU A 204 -7.70 5.19 -32.71
CA LEU A 204 -8.49 4.13 -32.07
C LEU A 204 -8.22 2.74 -32.66
N GLU A 205 -7.91 2.66 -33.96
CA GLU A 205 -7.55 1.41 -34.64
C GLU A 205 -6.22 0.82 -34.16
N ASN A 206 -5.33 1.66 -33.59
CA ASN A 206 -4.06 1.21 -33.02
C ASN A 206 -4.21 0.74 -31.57
N PHE A 207 -5.33 1.04 -30.91
CA PHE A 207 -5.66 0.50 -29.58
C PHE A 207 -6.15 -0.97 -29.67
N ALA A 208 -5.30 -1.82 -30.25
CA ALA A 208 -5.58 -3.22 -30.53
C ALA A 208 -4.37 -4.10 -30.16
N CYS A 209 -4.65 -5.27 -29.60
CA CYS A 209 -3.66 -6.28 -29.18
C CYS A 209 -3.89 -7.50 -30.06
N ASP A 210 -3.46 -7.37 -31.32
CA ASP A 210 -3.77 -8.32 -32.40
C ASP A 210 -2.64 -9.34 -32.64
N SER A 211 -1.53 -9.21 -31.92
CA SER A 211 -0.37 -10.11 -31.95
C SER A 211 -0.11 -10.69 -30.57
N VAL A 212 0.35 -11.94 -30.52
CA VAL A 212 0.70 -12.63 -29.27
C VAL A 212 2.05 -12.19 -28.69
N ASP A 213 2.92 -11.63 -29.53
CA ASP A 213 4.31 -11.30 -29.16
C ASP A 213 4.51 -9.80 -28.92
N TYR A 214 3.65 -8.95 -29.50
CA TYR A 214 3.77 -7.50 -29.43
C TYR A 214 2.41 -6.81 -29.51
N CYS A 215 1.91 -6.35 -28.36
CA CYS A 215 0.64 -5.63 -28.31
C CYS A 215 0.84 -4.13 -28.33
N TYR A 216 0.04 -3.45 -29.17
CA TYR A 216 -0.05 -1.99 -29.27
C TYR A 216 1.16 -1.29 -29.91
N ASP A 217 2.06 -1.97 -30.63
CA ASP A 217 3.24 -1.36 -31.28
C ASP A 217 2.90 -0.16 -32.17
N ASN A 218 1.74 -0.18 -32.84
CA ASN A 218 1.30 0.95 -33.67
C ASN A 218 0.95 2.20 -32.84
N MET A 219 0.90 2.09 -31.51
CA MET A 219 0.77 3.20 -30.58
C MET A 219 2.11 3.73 -30.09
N ASP A 220 3.25 3.16 -30.50
CA ASP A 220 4.54 3.74 -30.14
C ASP A 220 4.64 5.17 -30.69
N MET A 221 5.02 6.10 -29.81
CA MET A 221 5.06 7.52 -30.14
C MET A 221 6.42 8.15 -29.81
N PRO A 222 6.82 9.21 -30.53
CA PRO A 222 8.02 9.94 -30.17
C PRO A 222 7.84 10.65 -28.83
N ARG A 223 8.94 11.08 -28.23
CA ARG A 223 8.90 12.02 -27.11
C ARG A 223 8.58 13.43 -27.65
N PRO A 224 7.80 14.26 -26.93
CA PRO A 224 7.71 15.69 -27.23
C PRO A 224 9.09 16.36 -27.27
N ALA A 225 9.25 17.37 -28.12
CA ALA A 225 10.56 18.02 -28.33
C ALA A 225 11.03 18.78 -27.08
N ASP A 226 10.08 19.33 -26.34
CA ASP A 226 10.17 20.07 -25.09
C ASP A 226 9.86 19.16 -23.90
N TYR A 227 10.68 18.12 -23.70
CA TYR A 227 10.50 17.19 -22.59
C TYR A 227 11.12 17.69 -21.28
N HIS A 228 10.67 17.12 -20.17
CA HIS A 228 11.01 17.61 -18.84
C HIS A 228 11.60 16.51 -17.94
N LEU A 229 12.45 16.94 -17.02
CA LEU A 229 13.01 16.12 -15.95
C LEU A 229 12.44 16.58 -14.62
N ASP A 230 12.32 15.65 -13.67
CA ASP A 230 11.99 16.02 -12.29
C ASP A 230 13.28 16.42 -11.55
N PRO A 231 13.39 17.68 -11.05
CA PRO A 231 14.58 18.18 -10.37
C PRO A 231 14.69 17.73 -8.91
N THR A 232 13.75 16.92 -8.41
CA THR A 232 13.72 16.46 -7.02
C THR A 232 14.97 15.65 -6.71
N GLU A 233 15.82 16.19 -5.84
CA GLU A 233 16.95 15.44 -5.29
C GLU A 233 16.44 14.40 -4.29
N VAL A 234 16.84 13.14 -4.48
CA VAL A 234 16.51 12.07 -3.53
C VAL A 234 17.31 12.29 -2.25
N GLY A 235 16.61 12.55 -1.16
CA GLY A 235 17.20 12.78 0.15
C GLY A 235 16.23 12.50 1.29
N GLY A 236 16.75 12.58 2.52
CA GLY A 236 15.99 12.37 3.75
C GLY A 236 16.39 11.10 4.50
N ASP A 237 16.04 11.07 5.78
CA ASP A 237 16.21 9.90 6.63
C ASP A 237 14.95 9.03 6.57
N ARG A 238 15.11 7.76 6.19
CA ARG A 238 14.04 6.77 6.23
C ARG A 238 13.34 6.76 7.59
N SER A 239 14.11 6.85 8.68
CA SER A 239 13.58 6.79 10.04
C SER A 239 12.62 7.94 10.35
N ALA A 240 12.78 9.09 9.68
CA ALA A 240 11.87 10.22 9.81
C ALA A 240 10.51 9.98 9.14
N ILE A 241 10.46 9.11 8.13
CA ILE A 241 9.24 8.83 7.35
C ILE A 241 8.50 7.61 7.89
N VAL A 242 9.22 6.51 8.16
CA VAL A 242 8.60 5.25 8.58
C VAL A 242 8.71 4.98 10.09
N GLY A 243 9.42 5.83 10.82
CA GLY A 243 9.80 5.59 12.20
C GLY A 243 10.91 4.54 12.35
N SER A 244 11.26 4.29 13.60
CA SER A 244 12.10 3.18 14.04
C SER A 244 11.31 2.39 15.09
N PRO A 245 10.43 1.48 14.66
CA PRO A 245 9.60 0.73 15.60
C PRO A 245 10.47 -0.16 16.49
N ALA A 246 10.07 -0.34 17.74
CA ALA A 246 10.72 -1.25 18.69
C ALA A 246 9.64 -2.09 19.38
N LEU A 247 9.65 -3.39 19.10
CA LEU A 247 8.67 -4.33 19.63
C LEU A 247 8.90 -4.55 21.12
N GLU A 248 7.88 -4.29 21.94
CA GLU A 248 7.89 -4.66 23.35
C GLU A 248 6.64 -5.45 23.73
N VAL A 249 6.83 -6.38 24.66
CA VAL A 249 5.75 -7.19 25.26
C VAL A 249 5.88 -7.14 26.77
N ASP A 250 4.75 -7.11 27.47
CA ASP A 250 4.71 -7.09 28.94
C ASP A 250 5.18 -8.41 29.58
N THR A 251 5.11 -9.52 28.84
CA THR A 251 5.63 -10.82 29.28
C THR A 251 6.22 -11.66 28.14
N LEU A 252 7.25 -12.45 28.46
CA LEU A 252 7.83 -13.49 27.59
C LEU A 252 7.47 -14.91 28.05
N SER A 253 6.66 -15.04 29.10
CA SER A 253 6.20 -16.32 29.63
C SER A 253 4.76 -16.26 30.10
N ALA A 254 3.95 -17.22 29.66
CA ALA A 254 2.56 -17.38 30.10
C ALA A 254 2.37 -18.77 30.73
N GLU A 255 1.89 -18.78 31.97
CA GLU A 255 1.56 -20.01 32.70
C GLU A 255 0.03 -20.16 32.77
N LEU A 256 -0.50 -21.20 32.13
CA LEU A 256 -1.93 -21.47 32.05
C LEU A 256 -2.26 -22.76 32.79
N THR A 257 -3.44 -22.77 33.39
CA THR A 257 -4.03 -23.99 33.94
C THR A 257 -5.31 -24.31 33.18
N ALA A 258 -5.52 -25.59 32.91
CA ALA A 258 -6.71 -26.08 32.23
C ALA A 258 -7.25 -27.32 32.94
N ARG A 259 -8.56 -27.51 32.81
CA ARG A 259 -9.21 -28.79 33.14
C ARG A 259 -9.00 -29.76 31.97
N PRO A 260 -9.08 -31.08 32.20
CA PRO A 260 -9.05 -32.05 31.11
C PRO A 260 -10.18 -31.76 30.14
N GLU A 261 -9.89 -31.88 28.85
CA GLU A 261 -10.88 -31.78 27.76
C GLU A 261 -11.57 -30.40 27.61
N GLY A 262 -11.01 -29.35 28.22
CA GLY A 262 -11.57 -27.99 28.17
C GLY A 262 -10.58 -26.93 27.70
N LEU A 263 -11.09 -25.70 27.60
CA LEU A 263 -10.27 -24.51 27.39
C LEU A 263 -9.52 -24.14 28.67
N SER A 264 -8.31 -23.61 28.53
CA SER A 264 -7.60 -22.98 29.64
C SER A 264 -8.24 -21.65 30.04
N GLN A 265 -7.82 -21.14 31.19
CA GLN A 265 -7.92 -19.69 31.43
C GLN A 265 -7.21 -18.93 30.30
N SER A 266 -7.77 -17.79 29.92
CA SER A 266 -7.14 -16.88 28.97
C SER A 266 -6.03 -16.10 29.66
N HIS A 267 -4.99 -15.74 28.90
CA HIS A 267 -3.93 -14.85 29.35
C HIS A 267 -3.73 -13.75 28.31
N GLU A 268 -3.78 -12.51 28.76
CA GLU A 268 -3.60 -11.34 27.90
C GLU A 268 -2.13 -10.93 27.90
N VAL A 269 -1.63 -10.59 26.71
CA VAL A 269 -0.31 -10.03 26.49
C VAL A 269 -0.48 -8.67 25.84
N THR A 270 0.14 -7.66 26.43
CA THR A 270 0.17 -6.32 25.87
C THR A 270 1.38 -6.18 24.95
N ILE A 271 1.14 -5.78 23.70
CA ILE A 271 2.15 -5.50 22.69
C ILE A 271 2.22 -3.99 22.49
N SER A 272 3.43 -3.43 22.58
CA SER A 272 3.66 -1.99 22.49
C SER A 272 4.78 -1.66 21.50
N ASN A 273 4.79 -0.41 21.02
CA ASN A 273 5.88 0.15 20.25
C ASN A 273 6.68 1.12 21.15
N ALA A 274 7.82 0.66 21.70
CA ALA A 274 8.71 1.51 22.50
C ALA A 274 9.57 2.47 21.63
N GLY A 275 9.47 2.32 20.31
CA GLY A 275 10.15 3.17 19.32
C GLY A 275 9.22 4.24 18.76
N SER A 276 9.41 4.57 17.49
CA SER A 276 8.60 5.55 16.77
C SER A 276 7.84 4.94 15.59
N GLY A 277 6.92 5.71 15.02
CA GLY A 277 6.11 5.28 13.88
C GLY A 277 5.11 4.17 14.22
N ILE A 278 4.78 3.38 13.21
CA ILE A 278 3.79 2.31 13.32
C ILE A 278 4.52 0.98 13.40
N LEU A 279 4.25 0.22 14.46
CA LEU A 279 4.69 -1.15 14.60
C LEU A 279 3.58 -2.08 14.14
N VAL A 280 3.86 -2.89 13.12
CA VAL A 280 2.97 -3.97 12.69
C VAL A 280 3.59 -5.29 13.05
N TRP A 281 2.81 -6.16 13.68
CA TRP A 281 3.26 -7.45 14.17
C TRP A 281 2.39 -8.59 13.64
N THR A 282 2.99 -9.78 13.55
CA THR A 282 2.31 -11.05 13.30
C THR A 282 2.67 -12.05 14.39
N ALA A 283 1.72 -12.90 14.78
CA ALA A 283 1.87 -13.92 15.82
C ALA A 283 1.64 -15.32 15.26
N THR A 284 2.63 -16.19 15.41
CA THR A 284 2.57 -17.59 14.97
C THR A 284 2.69 -18.53 16.17
N PRO A 285 1.64 -19.28 16.52
CA PRO A 285 1.72 -20.31 17.55
C PRO A 285 2.45 -21.55 17.03
N SER A 286 3.27 -22.19 17.89
CA SER A 286 4.01 -23.40 17.54
C SER A 286 3.15 -24.67 17.54
N ALA A 287 1.90 -24.58 18.01
CA ALA A 287 1.01 -25.72 18.14
C ALA A 287 -0.45 -25.32 17.90
N ALA A 288 -1.23 -26.23 17.31
CA ALA A 288 -2.65 -25.99 16.99
C ALA A 288 -3.55 -25.86 18.23
N TRP A 289 -3.11 -26.39 19.38
CA TRP A 289 -3.83 -26.23 20.65
C TRP A 289 -3.66 -24.83 21.26
N LEU A 290 -2.77 -23.97 20.72
CA LEU A 290 -2.69 -22.56 21.08
C LEU A 290 -3.61 -21.74 20.17
N GLU A 291 -4.68 -21.22 20.76
CA GLU A 291 -5.61 -20.33 20.12
C GLU A 291 -5.27 -18.87 20.50
N LEU A 292 -5.25 -18.00 19.50
CA LEU A 292 -4.92 -16.58 19.64
C LEU A 292 -6.13 -15.73 19.25
N SER A 293 -6.42 -14.65 19.98
CA SER A 293 -7.47 -13.70 19.60
C SER A 293 -7.21 -13.00 18.27
N ALA A 294 -5.92 -12.79 17.94
CA ALA A 294 -5.47 -12.20 16.69
C ALA A 294 -4.11 -12.78 16.29
N ARG A 295 -3.90 -12.99 14.99
CA ARG A 295 -2.61 -13.41 14.43
C ARG A 295 -1.75 -12.26 13.94
N GLN A 296 -2.26 -11.04 14.04
CA GLN A 296 -1.58 -9.83 13.66
C GLN A 296 -2.25 -8.62 14.28
N GLY A 297 -1.54 -7.50 14.29
CA GLY A 297 -2.06 -6.23 14.77
C GLY A 297 -1.07 -5.11 14.58
N LEU A 298 -1.39 -3.98 15.19
CA LEU A 298 -0.56 -2.79 15.19
C LEU A 298 -0.44 -2.21 16.60
N ALA A 299 0.67 -1.53 16.84
CA ALA A 299 0.90 -0.67 17.99
C ALA A 299 1.54 0.63 17.50
N LEU A 300 1.20 1.75 18.12
CA LEU A 300 1.65 3.07 17.71
C LEU A 300 2.76 3.55 18.65
N GLY A 301 3.77 4.23 18.10
CA GLY A 301 4.73 4.96 18.90
C GLY A 301 4.08 6.17 19.57
N GLU A 302 4.74 6.71 20.61
CA GLU A 302 4.20 7.79 21.45
C GLU A 302 3.75 9.03 20.65
N ALA A 303 4.51 9.43 19.63
CA ALA A 303 4.19 10.57 18.78
C ALA A 303 2.90 10.39 17.95
N LEU A 304 2.43 9.14 17.81
CA LEU A 304 1.17 8.77 17.15
C LEU A 304 0.10 8.37 18.18
N GLY A 305 0.24 8.76 19.45
CA GLY A 305 -0.75 8.50 20.51
C GLY A 305 -0.46 7.27 21.37
N GLY A 306 0.52 6.43 21.00
CA GLY A 306 0.97 5.33 21.87
C GLY A 306 0.00 4.16 22.00
N ASP A 307 -0.94 4.00 21.07
CA ASP A 307 -1.94 2.92 21.11
C ASP A 307 -1.27 1.54 21.21
N LEU A 308 -1.77 0.75 22.16
CA LEU A 308 -1.28 -0.60 22.46
C LEU A 308 -2.11 -1.66 21.72
N SER A 309 -1.49 -2.80 21.43
CA SER A 309 -2.17 -4.00 20.95
C SER A 309 -2.35 -4.99 22.09
N THR A 310 -3.46 -5.74 22.10
CA THR A 310 -3.67 -6.84 23.03
C THR A 310 -3.79 -8.17 22.30
N LEU A 311 -3.11 -9.18 22.81
CA LEU A 311 -3.14 -10.55 22.31
C LEU A 311 -3.61 -11.47 23.44
N THR A 312 -4.79 -12.08 23.29
CA THR A 312 -5.27 -13.09 24.22
C THR A 312 -4.83 -14.46 23.76
N ILE A 313 -4.19 -15.19 24.67
CA ILE A 313 -3.74 -16.57 24.50
C ILE A 313 -4.71 -17.47 25.25
N GLN A 314 -5.20 -18.51 24.59
CA GLN A 314 -5.96 -19.59 25.22
C GLN A 314 -5.49 -20.93 24.67
N ALA A 315 -5.50 -21.96 25.51
CA ALA A 315 -5.19 -23.32 25.09
C ALA A 315 -6.46 -24.16 24.98
N ASN A 316 -6.63 -24.85 23.86
CA ASN A 316 -7.68 -25.84 23.65
C ASN A 316 -7.10 -27.24 23.75
N LEU A 317 -7.43 -27.93 24.83
CA LEU A 317 -6.84 -29.21 25.21
C LEU A 317 -7.82 -30.38 25.07
N ALA A 318 -8.83 -30.21 24.20
CA ALA A 318 -9.77 -31.27 23.88
C ALA A 318 -9.03 -32.55 23.45
N GLY A 319 -9.26 -33.65 24.17
CA GLY A 319 -8.61 -34.94 23.90
C GLY A 319 -7.14 -35.04 24.31
N MET A 320 -6.57 -34.03 24.97
CA MET A 320 -5.19 -34.08 25.46
C MET A 320 -5.11 -34.71 26.86
N PRO A 321 -4.21 -35.68 27.12
CA PRO A 321 -4.03 -36.28 28.44
C PRO A 321 -3.62 -35.27 29.52
N LYS A 322 -3.78 -35.65 30.79
CA LYS A 322 -3.17 -34.91 31.91
C LYS A 322 -1.65 -34.82 31.71
N GLY A 323 -1.07 -33.66 31.98
CA GLY A 323 0.36 -33.45 31.78
C GLY A 323 0.72 -31.98 31.70
N LYS A 324 2.03 -31.75 31.50
CA LYS A 324 2.60 -30.44 31.22
C LYS A 324 2.84 -30.33 29.72
N TYR A 325 2.33 -29.28 29.11
CA TYR A 325 2.56 -28.96 27.70
C TYR A 325 3.30 -27.64 27.60
N VAL A 326 4.21 -27.56 26.64
CA VAL A 326 4.96 -26.33 26.36
C VAL A 326 4.82 -26.03 24.88
N GLY A 327 4.43 -24.80 24.59
CA GLY A 327 4.38 -24.23 23.25
C GLY A 327 5.00 -22.85 23.25
N THR A 328 5.13 -22.27 22.08
CA THR A 328 5.66 -20.91 21.93
C THR A 328 4.77 -20.11 20.98
N ILE A 329 4.77 -18.80 21.16
CA ILE A 329 4.21 -17.85 20.19
C ILE A 329 5.36 -17.00 19.72
N THR A 330 5.60 -17.02 18.41
CA THR A 330 6.61 -16.18 17.76
C THR A 330 5.95 -14.91 17.26
N LEU A 331 6.37 -13.77 17.82
CA LEU A 331 5.97 -12.45 17.37
C LEU A 331 7.03 -11.90 16.43
N GLU A 332 6.61 -11.62 15.20
CA GLU A 332 7.45 -10.97 14.20
C GLU A 332 6.97 -9.53 13.97
N ALA A 333 7.86 -8.56 14.15
CA ALA A 333 7.66 -7.17 13.79
C ALA A 333 8.86 -6.71 12.95
N PRO A 334 8.74 -6.63 11.62
CA PRO A 334 9.86 -6.21 10.77
C PRO A 334 10.32 -4.78 11.12
N TYR A 335 11.57 -4.48 10.80
CA TYR A 335 12.24 -3.20 11.07
C TYR A 335 12.48 -2.88 12.55
N THR A 336 12.20 -3.82 13.44
CA THR A 336 12.61 -3.76 14.85
C THR A 336 13.92 -4.53 15.05
N GLY A 337 14.80 -4.04 15.93
CA GLY A 337 16.11 -4.66 16.17
C GLY A 337 16.05 -6.02 16.87
N ASP A 338 15.11 -6.18 17.81
CA ASP A 338 14.92 -7.38 18.63
C ASP A 338 13.84 -8.31 18.07
N ASN A 339 13.90 -8.57 16.76
CA ASN A 339 12.94 -9.39 16.02
C ASN A 339 13.51 -10.78 15.65
N PRO A 340 12.80 -11.89 15.88
CA PRO A 340 11.48 -12.02 16.53
C PRO A 340 11.55 -12.06 18.07
N LYS A 341 10.44 -11.74 18.74
CA LYS A 341 10.25 -12.04 20.17
C LYS A 341 9.47 -13.35 20.34
N THR A 342 9.82 -14.14 21.35
CA THR A 342 9.18 -15.43 21.62
C THR A 342 8.57 -15.46 23.01
N ILE A 343 7.27 -15.73 23.08
CA ILE A 343 6.55 -15.96 24.33
C ILE A 343 6.47 -17.47 24.56
N THR A 344 7.01 -17.95 25.68
CA THR A 344 6.90 -19.36 26.07
C THR A 344 5.59 -19.57 26.82
N VAL A 345 4.76 -20.50 26.35
CA VAL A 345 3.49 -20.85 26.99
C VAL A 345 3.60 -22.23 27.62
N THR A 346 3.46 -22.28 28.93
CA THR A 346 3.40 -23.52 29.70
C THR A 346 1.98 -23.77 30.16
N ILE A 347 1.47 -24.98 29.92
CA ILE A 347 0.16 -25.39 30.41
C ILE A 347 0.26 -26.61 31.30
N SER A 348 -0.41 -26.51 32.45
CA SER A 348 -0.61 -27.63 33.36
C SER A 348 -2.05 -28.11 33.30
N VAL A 349 -2.27 -29.34 32.84
CA VAL A 349 -3.58 -30.00 32.84
C VAL A 349 -3.74 -30.79 34.12
N GLN A 350 -4.56 -30.27 35.03
CA GLN A 350 -4.79 -30.91 36.33
C GLN A 350 -5.99 -31.86 36.28
N ALA A 351 -5.93 -32.96 37.03
CA ALA A 351 -7.07 -33.87 37.17
C ALA A 351 -8.17 -33.23 38.04
N GLN A 352 -9.44 -33.47 37.70
CA GLN A 352 -10.54 -33.18 38.61
C GLN A 352 -10.43 -34.07 39.86
N SER A 353 -10.21 -33.46 41.03
CA SER A 353 -10.42 -34.16 42.30
C SER A 353 -11.92 -34.16 42.58
N PHE A 354 -12.61 -35.23 42.20
CA PHE A 354 -13.96 -35.48 42.70
C PHE A 354 -13.84 -35.88 44.18
N VAL A 355 -14.23 -35.00 45.09
CA VAL A 355 -14.55 -35.43 46.45
C VAL A 355 -15.94 -36.07 46.36
N PRO A 356 -16.11 -37.37 46.64
CA PRO A 356 -17.44 -37.95 46.72
C PRO A 356 -18.17 -37.28 47.89
N GLY A 357 -19.17 -36.45 47.59
CA GLY A 357 -20.06 -35.94 48.62
C GLY A 357 -20.78 -37.12 49.28
N VAL A 358 -20.65 -37.23 50.61
CA VAL A 358 -21.43 -38.17 51.40
C VAL A 358 -22.81 -37.60 51.63
N THR A 359 -23.85 -38.28 51.15
CA THR A 359 -25.25 -38.00 51.50
C THR A 359 -25.56 -38.60 52.88
N LYS A 360 -26.33 -37.87 53.70
CA LYS A 360 -26.84 -38.34 54.98
C LYS A 360 -28.23 -38.94 54.77
N SER A 361 -28.44 -40.17 55.27
CA SER A 361 -29.72 -40.90 55.23
C SER A 361 -30.82 -40.23 56.05
#